data_AF-A0A3D5YYI4-F1
#
_entry.id   AF-A0A3D5YYI4-F1
#
_cell.length_a   1.000
_cell.length_b   1.000
_cell.length_c   1.000
_cell.angle_alpha   90.00
_cell.angle_beta   90.00
_cell.angle_gamma   90.00
#
_symmetry.space_group_name_H-M   'P 1'
#
loop_
_entity.id
_entity.type
_entity.pdbx_description
1 polymer ?
#
loop_
_entity_poly.entity_id
_entity_poly.type
_entity_poly.pdbx_seq_one_letter_code
_entity_poly.pdbx_strand_id
1 'polypeptide(L)'
;MNRAYYSETIVNFLDQSPNEILGTLSNNSEFSDEVTQKEAWKVEIRILQNILQKHNGSIYFEYAIPRMGKRIDVLLIIKSVIFIHY
;
A
#
# COMPACT_ATOMS: atom_id res chain seq x y z
N MET A 1 -7.66 -4.25 14.88
CA MET A 1 -8.56 -4.19 13.72
C MET A 1 -7.88 -3.33 12.65
N ASN A 2 -7.00 -3.95 11.86
CA ASN A 2 -6.24 -3.23 10.84
C ASN A 2 -7.13 -3.01 9.63
N ARG A 3 -7.24 -1.76 9.18
CA ARG A 3 -8.07 -1.38 8.03
C ARG A 3 -7.33 -1.52 6.70
N ALA A 4 -6.05 -1.86 6.73
CA ALA A 4 -5.18 -2.00 5.57
C ALA A 4 -4.30 -3.24 5.75
N TYR A 5 -3.87 -3.87 4.65
CA TYR A 5 -2.94 -4.99 4.69
C TYR A 5 -1.50 -4.54 4.94
N TYR A 6 -1.17 -3.31 4.56
CA TYR A 6 0.09 -2.68 4.93
C TYR A 6 -0.17 -1.20 5.23
N SER A 7 0.48 -0.67 6.27
CA SER A 7 0.39 0.74 6.61
C SER A 7 1.67 1.21 7.27
N GLU A 8 2.28 2.26 6.73
CA GLU A 8 3.53 2.82 7.25
C GLU A 8 3.63 4.33 6.98
N THR A 9 4.64 4.95 7.57
CA THR A 9 5.08 6.28 7.11
C THR A 9 5.76 6.16 5.74
N ILE A 10 5.68 7.20 4.91
CA ILE A 10 6.38 7.21 3.62
C ILE A 10 7.89 7.01 3.82
N VAL A 11 8.47 7.57 4.87
CA VAL A 11 9.90 7.40 5.19
C VAL A 11 10.25 5.93 5.41
N ASN A 12 9.49 5.23 6.25
CA ASN A 12 9.71 3.79 6.50
C ASN A 12 9.43 2.95 5.25
N PHE A 13 8.39 3.29 4.48
CA PHE A 13 8.09 2.61 3.22
C PHE A 13 9.21 2.74 2.19
N LEU A 14 9.92 3.87 2.16
CA LEU A 14 11.08 4.08 1.29
C LEU A 14 12.33 3.34 1.77
N ASP A 15 12.45 3.08 3.07
CA ASP A 15 13.58 2.37 3.68
C ASP A 15 13.42 0.84 3.58
N GLN A 16 12.18 0.34 3.51
CA GLN A 16 11.88 -1.07 3.32
C GLN A 16 12.10 -1.54 1.88
N SER A 17 12.59 -2.76 1.72
CA SER A 17 12.68 -3.38 0.41
C SER A 17 11.28 -3.76 -0.12
N PRO A 18 11.07 -3.77 -1.45
CA PRO A 18 9.80 -4.20 -2.03
C PRO A 18 9.35 -5.60 -1.58
N ASN A 19 10.30 -6.49 -1.26
CA ASN A 19 10.00 -7.85 -0.82
C ASN A 19 9.48 -7.89 0.63
N GLU A 20 9.95 -7.01 1.52
CA GLU A 20 9.46 -6.93 2.90
C GLU A 20 8.03 -6.39 2.94
N ILE A 21 7.76 -5.36 2.12
CA ILE A 21 6.42 -4.79 1.96
C ILE A 21 5.48 -5.85 1.35
N LEU A 22 5.91 -6.53 0.29
CA LEU A 22 5.15 -7.62 -0.35
C LEU A 22 4.88 -8.78 0.61
N GLY A 23 5.84 -9.14 1.46
CA GLY A 23 5.68 -10.15 2.49
C GLY A 23 4.61 -9.75 3.52
N THR A 24 4.58 -8.48 3.90
CA THR A 24 3.55 -7.94 4.82
C THR A 24 2.16 -7.96 4.17
N LEU A 25 2.06 -7.57 2.89
CA LEU A 25 0.82 -7.63 2.13
C LEU A 25 0.29 -9.07 2.01
N SER A 26 1.17 -10.01 1.64
CA SER A 26 0.81 -11.43 1.46
C SER A 26 0.45 -12.12 2.77
N ASN A 27 1.03 -11.71 3.90
CA ASN A 27 0.69 -12.27 5.20
C ASN A 27 -0.67 -11.77 5.71
N ASN A 28 -1.08 -10.57 5.29
CA ASN A 28 -2.33 -9.95 5.72
C ASN A 28 -3.47 -10.15 4.71
N SER A 29 -3.20 -10.69 3.52
CA SER A 29 -4.23 -11.03 2.54
C SER A 29 -5.02 -12.26 2.98
N GLU A 30 -6.35 -12.17 2.93
CA GLU A 30 -7.26 -13.24 3.34
C GLU A 30 -7.50 -14.30 2.25
N PHE A 31 -6.95 -14.10 1.05
CA PHE A 31 -7.15 -14.96 -0.13
C PHE A 31 -5.83 -15.47 -0.66
N SER A 32 -5.83 -16.68 -1.24
CA SER A 32 -4.63 -17.27 -1.87
C SER A 32 -4.16 -16.36 -2.99
N ASP A 33 -3.11 -15.59 -2.74
CA ASP A 33 -2.64 -14.55 -3.65
C ASP A 33 -2.44 -15.10 -5.06
N GLU A 34 -3.25 -14.64 -6.01
CA GLU A 34 -3.00 -14.88 -7.43
C GLU A 34 -1.64 -14.26 -7.78
N VAL A 35 -0.80 -14.99 -8.51
CA VAL A 35 0.54 -14.53 -8.92
C VAL A 35 0.50 -13.15 -9.57
N THR A 36 -0.58 -12.88 -10.32
CA THR A 36 -0.86 -11.59 -10.95
C THR A 36 -0.95 -10.43 -9.95
N GLN A 37 -1.60 -10.64 -8.79
CA GLN A 37 -1.76 -9.61 -7.76
C GLN A 37 -0.42 -9.30 -7.08
N LYS A 38 0.39 -10.33 -6.79
CA LYS A 38 1.72 -10.14 -6.22
C LYS A 38 2.65 -9.34 -7.14
N GLU A 39 2.62 -9.63 -8.43
CA GLU A 39 3.40 -8.87 -9.41
C GLU A 39 2.87 -7.44 -9.57
N ALA A 40 1.54 -7.23 -9.54
CA ALA A 40 0.94 -5.89 -9.54
C ALA A 40 1.42 -5.06 -8.35
N TRP A 41 1.31 -5.59 -7.12
CA TRP A 41 1.80 -4.91 -5.92
C TRP A 41 3.30 -4.61 -6.01
N LYS A 42 4.12 -5.56 -6.48
CA LYS A 42 5.57 -5.37 -6.61
C LYS A 42 5.93 -4.24 -7.57
N VAL A 43 5.23 -4.13 -8.69
CA VAL A 43 5.41 -3.03 -9.66
C VAL A 43 4.95 -1.72 -9.03
N GLU A 44 3.79 -1.70 -8.40
CA GLU A 44 3.23 -0.50 -7.75
C GLU A 44 4.14 0.02 -6.62
N ILE A 45 4.65 -0.86 -5.75
CA ILE A 45 5.60 -0.51 -4.69
C ILE A 45 6.82 0.20 -5.29
N ARG A 46 7.41 -0.34 -6.36
CA ARG A 46 8.58 0.28 -7.01
C ARG A 46 8.27 1.65 -7.60
N ILE A 47 7.12 1.80 -8.25
CA ILE A 47 6.66 3.07 -8.81
C ILE A 47 6.48 4.10 -7.70
N LEU A 48 5.80 3.73 -6.61
CA LEU A 48 5.55 4.59 -5.48
C LEU A 48 6.82 4.97 -4.73
N GLN A 49 7.75 4.02 -4.53
CA GLN A 49 9.04 4.33 -3.93
C GLN A 49 9.82 5.36 -4.75
N ASN A 50 9.73 5.31 -6.08
CA ASN A 50 10.37 6.30 -6.95
C ASN A 50 9.68 7.69 -6.88
N ILE A 51 8.34 7.72 -6.88
CA ILE A 51 7.56 8.97 -6.86
C ILE A 51 7.63 9.66 -5.50
N LEU A 52 7.64 8.90 -4.41
CA LEU A 52 7.48 9.42 -3.05
C LEU A 52 8.76 9.89 -2.37
N GLN A 53 9.93 9.80 -3.04
CA GLN A 53 11.25 10.17 -2.49
C GLN A 53 11.31 11.56 -1.81
N LYS A 54 10.47 12.51 -2.25
CA LYS A 54 10.43 13.90 -1.73
C LYS A 54 9.17 14.23 -0.93
N HIS A 55 8.37 13.22 -0.61
CA HIS A 55 7.10 13.37 0.08
C HIS A 55 7.17 12.82 1.49
N ASN A 56 6.50 13.50 2.42
CA ASN A 56 6.31 13.04 3.79
C ASN A 56 4.82 12.81 4.01
N GLY A 57 4.50 11.73 4.72
CA GLY A 57 3.13 11.29 4.86
C GLY A 57 3.00 9.85 5.34
N SER A 58 1.82 9.30 5.12
CA SER A 58 1.49 7.90 5.40
C SER A 58 0.94 7.23 4.15
N ILE A 59 1.23 5.94 4.02
CA ILE A 59 0.79 5.08 2.93
C ILE A 59 0.05 3.88 3.51
N TYR A 60 -1.05 3.49 2.86
CA TYR A 60 -1.84 2.33 3.23
C TYR A 60 -2.17 1.54 1.97
N PHE A 61 -1.88 0.26 1.94
CA PHE A 61 -2.28 -0.64 0.86
C PHE A 61 -3.50 -1.46 1.27
N GLU A 62 -4.36 -1.74 0.29
CA GLU A 62 -5.56 -2.58 0.45
C GLU A 62 -6.47 -2.07 1.58
N TYR A 63 -6.69 -0.75 1.60
CA TYR A 63 -7.44 -0.08 2.65
C TYR A 63 -8.95 -0.35 2.51
N ALA A 64 -9.53 -1.04 3.48
CA ALA A 64 -10.95 -1.34 3.56
C ALA A 64 -11.79 -0.08 3.82
N ILE A 65 -12.81 0.14 2.98
CA ILE A 65 -13.88 1.11 3.18
C ILE A 65 -15.16 0.36 3.64
N PRO A 66 -15.43 0.24 4.95
CA PRO A 66 -16.48 -0.63 5.47
C PRO A 66 -17.89 -0.27 4.97
N ARG A 67 -18.16 1.03 4.77
CA ARG A 67 -19.47 1.53 4.35
C ARG A 67 -19.81 1.24 2.89
N MET A 68 -18.83 0.91 2.06
CA MET A 68 -19.00 0.66 0.62
C MET A 68 -18.69 -0.78 0.21
N GLY A 69 -18.19 -1.62 1.14
CA GLY A 69 -17.76 -2.99 0.83
C GLY A 69 -16.62 -3.06 -0.18
N LYS A 70 -15.85 -1.97 -0.34
CA LYS A 70 -14.75 -1.84 -1.31
C LYS A 70 -13.41 -1.64 -0.60
N ARG A 71 -12.32 -1.94 -1.30
CA ARG A 71 -10.95 -1.62 -0.88
C ARG A 71 -10.36 -0.58 -1.82
N ILE A 72 -9.46 0.25 -1.28
CA ILE A 72 -8.58 1.12 -2.07
C ILE A 72 -7.27 0.38 -2.20
N ASP A 73 -6.74 0.28 -3.42
CA ASP A 73 -5.45 -0.37 -3.67
C ASP A 73 -4.34 0.34 -2.89
N VAL A 74 -4.21 1.66 -3.04
CA VAL A 74 -3.29 2.50 -2.26
C VAL A 74 -3.94 3.83 -1.85
N LEU A 75 -3.91 4.11 -0.55
CA LEU A 75 -4.26 5.39 0.05
C LEU A 75 -2.99 6.12 0.51
N LEU A 76 -2.77 7.31 -0.05
CA LEU A 76 -1.67 8.20 0.33
C LEU A 76 -2.19 9.42 1.08
N ILE A 77 -1.55 9.75 2.20
CA ILE A 77 -1.81 10.96 2.98
C ILE A 77 -0.52 11.79 3.00
N ILE A 78 -0.43 12.83 2.16
CA ILE A 78 0.77 13.67 2.02
C ILE A 78 0.40 15.11 2.35
N LYS A 79 1.00 15.72 3.38
CA LYS A 79 0.82 17.15 3.72
C LYS A 79 -0.63 17.66 3.58
N SER A 80 -1.61 16.88 4.06
CA SER A 80 -3.07 17.14 3.97
C SER A 80 -3.73 17.00 2.58
N VAL A 81 -3.08 16.37 1.60
CA VAL A 81 -3.68 15.97 0.31
C VAL A 81 -3.85 14.45 0.29
N ILE A 82 -5.07 14.01 -0.06
CA ILE A 82 -5.43 12.60 -0.22
C ILE A 82 -5.48 12.29 -1.72
N PHE A 83 -4.65 11.34 -2.18
CA PHE A 83 -4.75 10.77 -3.53
C PHE A 83 -5.48 9.43 -3.45
N ILE A 84 -6.46 9.22 -4.34
CA ILE A 84 -7.24 7.98 -4.47
C ILE A 84 -7.10 7.49 -5.92
N HIS A 85 -6.59 6.28 -6.11
CA HIS A 85 -6.56 5.55 -7.39
C HIS A 85 -7.48 4.32 -7.27
N TYR A 86 -8.24 4.02 -8.33
CA TYR A 86 -9.30 3.01 -8.38
C TYR A 86 -9.17 2.15 -9.64
#